data_AF-A0A8D6ZJD5-F1
#
_entry.id   AF-A0A8D6ZJD5-F1
#
_cell.length_a   1.000
_cell.length_b   1.000
_cell.length_c   1.000
_cell.angle_alpha   90.00
_cell.angle_beta   90.00
_cell.angle_gamma   90.00
#
_symmetry.space_group_name_H-M   'P 1'
#
loop_
_entity.id
_entity.type
_entity.pdbx_description
1 polymer ?
#
loop_
_entity_poly.entity_id
_entity_poly.type
_entity_poly.pdbx_seq_one_letter_code
_entity_poly.pdbx_strand_id
1 'polypeptide(L)'
;MLLILLQLSGLEVQPGKTVKVNPGENKYLHLSQASLGEIKDKGNDRVPIFVKFDNRKLVLGTLSAGNCAQIQYDLLFEKEFELSHGSKNTSIYFVGYKTEAQGDYDLYPFDICYQIIC
;
A
#
# COMPACT_ATOMS: atom_id res chain seq x y z
N MET A 1 19.93 -17.30 -0.59
CA MET A 1 19.64 -16.16 0.30
C MET A 1 19.86 -14.89 -0.51
N LEU A 2 18.91 -14.57 -1.39
CA LEU A 2 19.01 -13.40 -2.27
C LEU A 2 18.28 -12.25 -1.60
N LEU A 3 19.04 -11.26 -1.12
CA LEU A 3 18.50 -9.98 -0.70
C LEU A 3 17.90 -9.32 -1.94
N ILE A 4 16.58 -9.39 -2.10
CA ILE A 4 15.88 -8.43 -2.94
C ILE A 4 16.16 -7.09 -2.27
N LEU A 5 16.84 -6.20 -3.00
CA LEU A 5 17.07 -4.82 -2.60
C LEU A 5 15.69 -4.16 -2.44
N LEU A 6 15.13 -4.25 -1.24
CA LEU A 6 13.91 -3.62 -0.78
C LEU A 6 14.12 -2.11 -0.89
N GLN A 7 13.82 -1.56 -2.07
CA GLN A 7 13.69 -0.13 -2.24
C GLN A 7 12.35 0.26 -1.59
N LEU A 8 12.39 0.41 -0.27
CA LEU A 8 11.27 0.83 0.57
C LEU A 8 10.93 2.28 0.22
N SER A 9 10.08 2.50 -0.77
CA SER A 9 9.49 3.81 -1.01
C SER A 9 8.34 4.00 -0.02
N GLY A 10 8.57 4.79 1.02
CA GLY A 10 7.50 5.30 1.89
C GLY A 10 6.75 6.43 1.18
N LEU A 11 5.43 6.35 1.17
CA LEU A 11 4.54 7.37 0.60
C LEU A 11 3.66 7.96 1.70
N GLU A 12 3.79 9.25 1.94
CA GLU A 12 2.89 9.97 2.85
C GLU A 12 1.65 10.46 2.12
N VAL A 13 0.48 10.18 2.69
CA VAL A 13 -0.78 10.84 2.32
C VAL A 13 -1.18 11.72 3.51
N GLN A 14 -1.26 13.03 3.28
CA GLN A 14 -1.67 14.01 4.28
C GLN A 14 -3.20 14.12 4.39
N PRO A 15 -3.74 14.60 5.53
CA PRO A 15 -5.16 14.88 5.70
C PRO A 15 -5.80 15.65 4.55
N GLY A 16 -6.93 15.13 4.05
CA GLY A 16 -7.67 15.73 2.95
C GLY A 16 -6.98 15.68 1.58
N LYS A 17 -5.81 15.04 1.47
CA LYS A 17 -5.11 14.84 0.20
C LYS A 17 -5.40 13.48 -0.39
N THR A 18 -5.23 13.41 -1.70
CA THR A 18 -5.26 12.18 -2.48
C THR A 18 -3.97 12.13 -3.27
N VAL A 19 -3.29 10.98 -3.26
CA VAL A 19 -2.03 10.80 -3.96
C VAL A 19 -2.21 9.77 -5.05
N LYS A 20 -1.88 10.17 -6.27
CA LYS A 20 -1.87 9.31 -7.45
C LYS A 20 -0.55 8.55 -7.51
N VAL A 21 -0.63 7.25 -7.75
CA VAL A 21 0.52 6.35 -7.78
C VAL A 21 0.54 5.65 -9.14
N ASN A 22 1.66 5.81 -9.84
CA ASN A 22 1.89 5.17 -11.13
C ASN A 22 2.94 4.05 -10.96
N PRO A 23 2.57 2.78 -11.17
CA PRO A 23 3.52 1.65 -11.20
C PRO A 23 4.65 1.84 -12.24
N GLY A 24 4.35 2.44 -13.39
CA GLY A 24 5.24 2.56 -14.54
C GLY A 24 4.97 1.48 -15.59
N GLU A 25 5.55 1.64 -16.77
CA GLU A 25 5.40 0.67 -17.86
C GLU A 25 6.06 -0.67 -17.52
N ASN A 26 5.39 -1.77 -17.87
CA ASN A 26 5.84 -3.14 -17.62
C ASN A 26 6.29 -3.40 -16.18
N LYS A 27 5.63 -2.77 -15.20
CA LYS A 27 5.91 -2.97 -13.78
C LYS A 27 4.62 -3.18 -13.00
N TYR A 28 4.75 -3.93 -11.92
CA TYR A 28 3.76 -3.96 -10.85
C TYR A 28 4.22 -3.13 -9.67
N LEU A 29 3.27 -2.55 -8.95
CA LEU A 29 3.49 -2.01 -7.61
C LEU A 29 2.83 -2.90 -6.58
N HIS A 30 3.65 -3.42 -5.67
CA HIS A 30 3.26 -4.17 -4.50
C HIS A 30 3.03 -3.20 -3.36
N LEU A 31 1.78 -3.00 -2.97
CA LEU A 31 1.45 -2.25 -1.77
C LEU A 31 1.44 -3.23 -0.59
N SER A 32 2.36 -3.06 0.34
CA SER A 32 2.61 -4.03 1.41
C SER A 32 2.13 -3.57 2.78
N GLN A 33 2.00 -2.25 3.00
CA GLN A 33 1.59 -1.74 4.31
C GLN A 33 0.91 -0.38 4.23
N ALA A 34 0.02 -0.11 5.19
CA ALA A 34 -0.33 1.24 5.62
C ALA A 34 -0.22 1.37 7.15
N SER A 35 0.22 2.52 7.64
CA SER A 35 0.31 2.83 9.07
C SER A 35 -0.09 4.26 9.39
N LEU A 36 -0.65 4.46 10.59
CA LEU A 36 -0.91 5.79 11.13
C LEU A 36 0.42 6.51 11.36
N GLY A 37 0.44 7.80 11.02
CA GLY A 37 1.47 8.71 11.48
C GLY A 37 1.37 8.96 12.98
N GLU A 38 2.23 9.84 13.48
CA GLU A 38 2.14 10.26 14.88
C GLU A 38 0.78 10.92 15.16
N ILE A 39 0.20 10.58 16.30
CA ILE A 39 -1.08 11.11 16.75
C ILE A 39 -0.88 11.66 18.15
N LYS A 40 -1.20 12.94 18.33
CA LYS A 40 -1.08 13.61 19.62
C LYS A 40 -2.15 13.12 20.61
N ASP A 41 -3.34 12.82 20.10
CA ASP A 41 -4.47 12.33 20.89
C ASP A 41 -4.78 10.87 20.51
N LYS A 42 -4.70 9.96 21.48
CA LYS A 42 -5.05 8.53 21.32
C LYS A 42 -6.56 8.30 21.28
N GLY A 43 -7.30 9.18 20.60
CA GLY A 43 -8.74 9.06 20.42
C GLY A 43 -9.10 7.76 19.69
N ASN A 44 -10.34 7.30 19.85
CA ASN A 44 -10.85 6.10 19.19
C ASN A 44 -11.21 6.35 17.71
N ASP A 45 -10.48 7.25 17.05
CA ASP A 45 -10.74 7.64 15.68
C ASP A 45 -10.44 6.44 14.77
N ARG A 46 -11.46 6.06 14.01
CA ARG A 46 -11.38 5.03 12.99
C ARG A 46 -11.09 5.73 11.66
N VAL A 47 -9.92 5.46 11.11
CA VAL A 47 -9.42 6.09 9.89
C VAL A 47 -9.55 5.09 8.73
N PRO A 48 -10.62 5.15 7.94
CA PRO A 48 -10.72 4.32 6.74
C PRO A 48 -9.66 4.75 5.72
N ILE A 49 -9.03 3.76 5.11
CA ILE A 49 -8.10 3.93 3.99
C ILE A 49 -8.84 3.55 2.71
N PHE A 50 -8.63 4.33 1.67
CA PHE A 50 -9.27 4.12 0.38
C PHE A 50 -8.25 3.98 -0.74
N VAL A 51 -8.57 3.11 -1.69
CA VAL A 51 -7.97 3.10 -3.01
C VAL A 51 -9.03 3.47 -4.05
N LYS A 52 -8.62 4.20 -5.09
CA LYS A 52 -9.46 4.48 -6.25
C LYS A 52 -8.74 4.13 -7.54
N PHE A 53 -9.40 3.38 -8.40
CA PHE A 53 -8.94 3.00 -9.74
C PHE A 53 -10.17 2.85 -10.65
N ASP A 54 -10.05 3.14 -11.94
CA ASP A 54 -11.15 3.01 -12.92
C ASP A 54 -12.51 3.58 -12.45
N ASN A 55 -12.48 4.78 -11.85
CA ASN A 55 -13.64 5.46 -11.23
C ASN A 55 -14.35 4.70 -10.10
N ARG A 56 -13.78 3.61 -9.60
CA ARG A 56 -14.27 2.86 -8.43
C ARG A 56 -13.43 3.22 -7.22
N LYS A 57 -14.08 3.47 -6.09
CA LYS A 57 -13.42 3.74 -4.80
C LYS A 57 -13.75 2.62 -3.83
N LEU A 58 -12.73 1.95 -3.32
CA LEU A 58 -12.85 0.83 -2.37
C LEU A 58 -12.16 1.18 -1.05
N VAL A 59 -12.61 0.55 0.03
CA VAL A 59 -11.95 0.63 1.35
C VAL A 59 -10.94 -0.50 1.43
N LEU A 60 -9.66 -0.17 1.69
CA LEU A 60 -8.60 -1.16 1.91
C LEU A 60 -8.58 -1.65 3.36
N GLY A 61 -9.01 -0.81 4.30
CA GLY A 61 -8.98 -1.13 5.71
C GLY A 61 -9.31 0.07 6.57
N THR A 62 -9.23 -0.10 7.89
CA THR A 62 -9.46 0.96 8.86
C THR A 62 -8.39 0.93 9.94
N LEU A 63 -7.66 2.02 10.09
CA LEU A 63 -6.67 2.17 11.13
C LEU A 63 -7.27 2.83 12.38
N SER A 64 -6.67 2.57 13.53
CA SER A 64 -7.00 3.19 14.81
C SER A 64 -5.80 3.07 15.76
N ALA A 65 -5.45 4.16 16.45
CA ALA A 65 -4.29 4.21 17.35
C ALA A 65 -4.32 3.13 18.44
N GLY A 66 -5.50 2.83 18.97
CA GLY A 66 -5.67 1.89 20.09
C GLY A 66 -5.89 0.44 19.69
N ASN A 67 -6.23 0.16 18.43
CA ASN A 67 -6.68 -1.17 17.99
C ASN A 67 -5.86 -1.74 16.84
N CYS A 68 -5.58 -0.92 15.81
CA CYS A 68 -4.94 -1.35 14.58
C CYS A 68 -4.19 -0.16 13.99
N ALA A 69 -2.97 0.09 14.49
CA ALA A 69 -2.18 1.24 14.04
C ALA A 69 -1.53 1.02 12.67
N GLN A 70 -1.48 -0.22 12.20
CA GLN A 70 -0.95 -0.62 10.89
C GLN A 70 -1.72 -1.81 10.32
N ILE A 71 -1.76 -1.90 9.00
CA ILE A 71 -2.32 -3.02 8.24
C ILE A 71 -1.27 -3.46 7.23
N GLN A 72 -1.06 -4.77 7.13
CA GLN A 72 -0.27 -5.38 6.07
C GLN A 72 -1.19 -5.76 4.92
N TYR A 73 -0.67 -5.62 3.70
CA TYR A 73 -1.37 -5.92 2.47
C TYR A 73 -0.53 -6.85 1.62
N ASP A 74 -1.21 -7.62 0.77
CA ASP A 74 -0.64 -8.29 -0.38
C ASP A 74 -1.43 -7.85 -1.61
N LEU A 75 -1.23 -6.59 -2.02
CA LEU A 75 -1.99 -5.97 -3.10
C LEU A 75 -1.05 -5.59 -4.25
N LEU A 76 -1.42 -6.03 -5.44
CA LEU A 76 -0.69 -5.79 -6.68
C LEU A 76 -1.45 -4.81 -7.58
N PHE A 77 -0.76 -3.76 -8.02
CA PHE A 77 -1.30 -2.79 -8.96
C PHE A 77 -0.46 -2.74 -10.23
N GLU A 78 -1.08 -3.09 -11.36
CA GLU A 78 -0.52 -2.95 -12.71
C GLU A 78 -0.78 -1.56 -13.29
N LYS A 79 -1.93 -0.97 -12.95
CA LYS A 79 -2.38 0.32 -13.47
C LYS A 79 -2.27 1.41 -12.41
N GLU A 80 -2.37 2.65 -12.88
CA GLU A 80 -2.43 3.82 -12.00
C GLU A 80 -3.64 3.75 -11.05
N PHE A 81 -3.40 4.16 -9.80
CA PHE A 81 -4.42 4.23 -8.77
C PHE A 81 -4.20 5.44 -7.87
N GLU A 82 -5.17 5.75 -7.04
CA GLU A 82 -5.13 6.86 -6.08
C GLU A 82 -5.33 6.34 -4.66
N LEU A 83 -4.50 6.82 -3.72
CA LEU A 83 -4.63 6.56 -2.30
C LEU A 83 -5.18 7.79 -1.57
N SER A 84 -6.09 7.55 -0.63
CA SER A 84 -6.63 8.58 0.26
C SER A 84 -7.06 7.97 1.60
N HIS A 85 -7.34 8.81 2.60
CA HIS A 85 -7.80 8.35 3.90
C HIS A 85 -8.83 9.30 4.53
N GLY A 86 -9.56 8.81 5.53
CA GLY A 86 -10.59 9.57 6.26
C GLY A 86 -10.07 10.49 7.38
N SER A 87 -8.80 10.39 7.76
CA SER A 87 -8.22 11.21 8.84
C SER A 87 -8.20 12.69 8.48
N LYS A 88 -8.47 13.53 9.50
CA LYS A 88 -8.46 15.00 9.42
C LYS A 88 -7.22 15.63 10.05
N ASN A 89 -6.45 14.87 10.83
CA ASN A 89 -5.44 15.39 11.74
C ASN A 89 -4.10 14.64 11.70
N THR A 90 -4.07 13.41 11.18
CA THR A 90 -2.85 12.60 11.03
C THR A 90 -2.69 12.07 9.60
N SER A 91 -1.45 12.04 9.12
CA SER A 91 -1.09 11.43 7.85
C SER A 91 -1.13 9.91 7.93
N ILE A 92 -1.35 9.26 6.78
CA ILE A 92 -1.14 7.81 6.63
C ILE A 92 0.09 7.59 5.78
N TYR A 93 0.96 6.69 6.24
CA TYR A 93 2.14 6.27 5.52
C TYR A 93 1.89 4.93 4.87
N PHE A 94 2.15 4.83 3.58
CA PHE A 94 2.07 3.61 2.80
C PHE A 94 3.47 3.13 2.47
N VAL A 95 3.65 1.82 2.43
CA VAL A 95 4.90 1.19 2.02
C VAL A 95 4.60 0.23 0.89
N GLY A 96 5.47 0.24 -0.09
CA GLY A 96 5.41 -0.66 -1.22
C GLY A 96 6.71 -0.65 -2.01
N TYR A 97 6.78 -1.51 -3.01
CA TYR A 97 7.92 -1.62 -3.92
C TYR A 97 7.42 -1.98 -5.33
N LYS A 98 8.28 -1.77 -6.33
CA LYS A 98 7.96 -2.08 -7.73
C LYS A 98 8.72 -3.32 -8.18
N THR A 99 8.10 -4.12 -9.03
CA THR A 99 8.72 -5.26 -9.72
C THR A 99 8.45 -5.15 -11.21
N GLU A 100 9.29 -5.75 -12.05
CA GLU A 100 8.97 -5.89 -13.47
C GLU A 100 7.76 -6.84 -13.65
N ALA A 101 6.94 -6.58 -14.67
CA ALA A 101 5.76 -7.37 -14.97
C ALA A 101 6.08 -8.64 -15.76
N GLN A 102 7.18 -8.62 -16.51
CA GLN A 102 7.76 -9.75 -17.23
C GLN A 102 9.29 -9.55 -17.27
N GLY A 103 10.02 -10.49 -16.70
CA GLY A 103 11.34 -10.82 -17.24
C GLY A 103 11.24 -12.25 -17.78
N ASP A 104 11.92 -12.54 -18.89
CA ASP A 104 12.15 -13.90 -19.34
C ASP A 104 12.85 -14.68 -18.21
N TYR A 105 12.07 -15.33 -17.36
CA TYR A 105 12.53 -16.08 -16.20
C TYR A 105 11.98 -17.51 -16.25
N ASP A 106 12.35 -18.27 -17.28
CA ASP A 106 12.31 -19.74 -17.26
C ASP A 106 13.27 -20.37 -16.19
N LEU A 107 13.77 -19.60 -15.22
CA LEU A 107 14.84 -20.02 -14.32
C LEU A 107 14.74 -19.49 -12.89
N TYR A 108 13.54 -19.29 -12.30
CA TYR A 108 13.45 -19.22 -10.82
C TYR A 108 12.15 -19.84 -10.27
N PRO A 109 12.22 -20.91 -9.46
CA PRO A 109 11.04 -21.61 -8.91
C PRO A 109 10.29 -20.84 -7.80
N PHE A 110 10.45 -19.52 -7.69
CA PHE A 110 9.80 -18.71 -6.64
C PHE A 110 8.45 -18.11 -7.05
N ASP A 111 7.98 -18.34 -8.28
CA ASP A 111 6.63 -17.96 -8.72
C ASP A 111 5.47 -18.69 -8.00
N ILE A 112 5.78 -19.57 -7.04
CA ILE A 112 4.77 -20.28 -6.23
C ILE A 112 4.27 -19.44 -5.03
N CYS A 113 4.94 -18.34 -4.66
CA CYS A 113 4.53 -17.59 -3.46
C CYS A 113 3.30 -16.70 -3.64
N TYR A 114 2.81 -16.46 -4.86
CA TYR A 114 1.51 -15.78 -5.08
C TYR A 114 0.28 -16.58 -4.61
N GLN A 115 0.48 -17.75 -3.99
CA GLN A 115 -0.61 -18.63 -3.50
C GLN A 115 -0.61 -18.89 -1.98
N ILE A 116 0.26 -18.26 -1.19
CA ILE A 116 0.22 -18.41 0.28
C ILE A 116 0.37 -16.99 0.84
N ILE A 117 -0.72 -16.27 1.10
CA ILE A 117 -1.53 -16.39 2.32
C ILE A 117 -2.96 -15.91 1.99
N CYS A 118 -3.95 -16.80 2.13
CA CYS A 118 -5.32 -16.41 2.48
C CYS A 118 -5.43 -16.28 4.00
#